data_AF-H0QK47-F1
#
_entry.id   AF-H0QK47-F1
#
_cell.length_a   1.000
_cell.length_b   1.000
_cell.length_c   1.000
_cell.angle_alpha   90.00
_cell.angle_beta   90.00
_cell.angle_gamma   90.00
#
_symmetry.space_group_name_H-M   'P 1'
#
loop_
_entity.id
_entity.type
_entity.pdbx_description
1 polymer ?
#
loop_
_entity_poly.entity_id
_entity_poly.type
_entity_poly.pdbx_seq_one_letter_code
_entity_poly.pdbx_strand_id
1 'polypeptide(L)'
;MDPAAYGERNEGLSRRTDPEADAFELALATAARSLEIPTLAICRGMQIVNVALGGTLRQDIPATGVAHQDADPGAAGLPVTYHRVSIPDPSCLLSGLYGPEATVNSIHHQSLARVAEELTVVAMAEDGVVEGVESSGGEWPLIGVQWHPEKATDGAPLFRWLVDSATLFRKQNAALLESSAP
;
A
#
# COMPACT_ATOMS: atom_id res chain seq x y z
N MET A 1 -4.56 -6.28 -10.53
CA MET A 1 -5.98 -6.42 -10.13
C MET A 1 -6.86 -6.37 -11.36
N ASP A 2 -7.98 -7.10 -11.38
CA ASP A 2 -9.00 -6.99 -12.42
C ASP A 2 -9.71 -5.62 -12.39
N PRO A 3 -9.76 -4.88 -13.52
CA PRO A 3 -10.44 -3.58 -13.59
C PRO A 3 -11.92 -3.59 -13.23
N ALA A 4 -12.59 -4.74 -13.34
CA ALA A 4 -13.99 -4.87 -12.93
C ALA A 4 -14.19 -4.55 -11.44
N ALA A 5 -13.17 -4.76 -10.60
CA ALA A 5 -13.23 -4.47 -9.16
C ALA A 5 -13.41 -2.98 -8.84
N TYR A 6 -13.02 -2.08 -9.74
CA TYR A 6 -13.20 -0.62 -9.60
C TYR A 6 -14.06 -0.03 -10.73
N GLY A 7 -14.91 -0.85 -11.35
CA GLY A 7 -15.95 -0.41 -12.28
C GLY A 7 -15.46 -0.11 -13.70
N GLU A 8 -14.27 -0.58 -14.08
CA GLU A 8 -13.70 -0.39 -15.40
C GLU A 8 -13.67 -1.69 -16.22
N ARG A 9 -13.56 -1.54 -17.55
CA ARG A 9 -13.29 -2.69 -18.44
C ARG A 9 -11.79 -2.87 -18.60
N ASN A 10 -11.33 -4.11 -18.67
CA ASN A 10 -9.94 -4.38 -19.00
C ASN A 10 -9.66 -4.03 -20.47
N GLU A 11 -8.75 -3.08 -20.69
CA GLU A 11 -8.35 -2.64 -22.03
C GLU A 11 -7.24 -3.52 -22.65
N GLY A 12 -7.00 -4.70 -22.06
CA GLY A 12 -5.89 -5.60 -22.40
C GLY A 12 -4.58 -5.22 -21.69
N LEU A 13 -4.64 -4.29 -20.74
CA LEU A 13 -3.49 -3.76 -20.02
C LEU A 13 -3.26 -4.47 -18.68
N SER A 14 -4.34 -4.86 -18.00
CA SER A 14 -4.24 -5.62 -16.75
C SER A 14 -3.99 -7.10 -17.05
N ARG A 15 -2.84 -7.61 -16.60
CA ARG A 15 -2.36 -8.97 -16.88
C ARG A 15 -2.46 -9.84 -15.63
N ARG A 16 -2.62 -11.16 -15.81
CA ARG A 16 -2.64 -12.14 -14.70
C ARG A 16 -3.64 -11.77 -13.60
N THR A 17 -4.85 -11.35 -13.98
CA THR A 17 -5.90 -10.99 -13.03
C THR A 17 -6.47 -12.24 -12.37
N ASP A 18 -6.87 -12.12 -11.11
CA ASP A 18 -7.48 -13.20 -10.33
C ASP A 18 -8.68 -12.61 -9.58
N PRO A 19 -9.88 -12.65 -10.18
CA PRO A 19 -11.07 -12.03 -9.60
C PRO A 19 -11.50 -12.64 -8.25
N GLU A 20 -11.21 -13.92 -8.02
CA GLU A 20 -11.55 -14.59 -6.75
C GLU A 20 -10.62 -14.10 -5.63
N ALA A 21 -9.31 -14.02 -5.90
CA ALA A 21 -8.36 -13.44 -4.97
C ALA A 21 -8.63 -11.94 -4.73
N ASP A 22 -8.96 -11.19 -5.78
CA ASP A 22 -9.35 -9.77 -5.67
C ASP A 22 -10.57 -9.63 -4.74
N ALA A 23 -11.63 -10.42 -4.91
CA ALA A 23 -12.83 -10.37 -4.06
C ALA A 23 -12.53 -10.69 -2.59
N PHE A 24 -11.74 -11.73 -2.32
CA PHE A 24 -11.35 -12.09 -0.95
C PHE A 24 -10.57 -10.98 -0.26
N GLU A 25 -9.56 -10.43 -0.93
CA GLU A 25 -8.68 -9.42 -0.36
C GLU A 25 -9.38 -8.06 -0.20
N LEU A 26 -10.30 -7.69 -1.10
CA LEU A 26 -11.15 -6.50 -0.95
C LEU A 26 -12.03 -6.62 0.30
N ALA A 27 -12.62 -7.81 0.53
CA ALA A 27 -13.39 -8.07 1.74
C ALA A 27 -12.50 -8.00 3.00
N LEU A 28 -11.27 -8.53 2.93
CA LEU A 28 -10.30 -8.47 4.01
C LEU A 28 -9.89 -7.03 4.34
N ALA A 29 -9.60 -6.20 3.34
CA ALA A 29 -9.26 -4.79 3.53
C ALA A 29 -10.43 -4.00 4.13
N THR A 30 -11.66 -4.26 3.67
CA THR A 30 -12.88 -3.64 4.21
C THR A 30 -13.06 -4.01 5.70
N ALA A 31 -12.84 -5.27 6.05
CA ALA A 31 -12.92 -5.74 7.43
C ALA A 31 -11.81 -5.13 8.30
N ALA A 32 -10.57 -5.05 7.80
CA ALA A 32 -9.45 -4.45 8.51
C ALA A 32 -9.69 -2.96 8.79
N ARG A 33 -10.25 -2.21 7.83
CA ARG A 33 -10.69 -0.83 8.02
C ARG A 33 -11.77 -0.71 9.09
N SER A 34 -12.81 -1.55 9.00
CA SER A 34 -13.99 -1.50 9.88
C SER A 34 -13.66 -1.85 11.34
N LEU A 35 -12.66 -2.71 11.54
CA LEU A 35 -12.17 -3.13 12.85
C LEU A 35 -10.92 -2.36 13.30
N GLU A 36 -10.49 -1.38 12.51
CA GLU A 36 -9.30 -0.56 12.76
C GLU A 36 -8.02 -1.40 13.01
N ILE A 37 -7.92 -2.56 12.37
CA ILE A 37 -6.80 -3.48 12.55
C ILE A 37 -5.54 -2.86 11.90
N PRO A 38 -4.43 -2.72 12.64
CA PRO A 38 -3.19 -2.21 12.09
C PRO A 38 -2.77 -2.94 10.82
N THR A 39 -2.53 -2.20 9.75
CA THR A 39 -2.39 -2.75 8.40
C THR A 39 -1.17 -2.16 7.70
N LEU A 40 -0.31 -3.05 7.21
CA LEU A 40 0.76 -2.70 6.26
C LEU A 40 0.38 -3.25 4.89
N ALA A 41 0.13 -2.37 3.92
CA ALA A 41 -0.35 -2.73 2.60
C ALA A 41 0.77 -2.55 1.56
N ILE A 42 1.33 -3.65 1.05
CA ILE A 42 2.53 -3.65 0.22
C ILE A 42 2.18 -3.89 -1.25
N CYS A 43 2.67 -3.03 -2.14
CA CYS A 43 2.49 -3.09 -3.60
C CYS A 43 1.02 -3.29 -3.99
N ARG A 44 0.64 -4.50 -4.44
CA ARG A 44 -0.76 -4.84 -4.73
C ARG A 44 -1.68 -4.68 -3.53
N GLY A 45 -1.18 -4.88 -2.31
CA GLY A 45 -1.93 -4.63 -1.08
C GLY A 45 -2.38 -3.17 -0.96
N MET A 46 -1.50 -2.20 -1.28
CA MET A 46 -1.87 -0.77 -1.28
C MET A 46 -2.98 -0.48 -2.31
N GLN A 47 -2.89 -1.12 -3.48
CA GLN A 47 -3.90 -1.02 -4.54
C GLN A 47 -5.25 -1.60 -4.11
N ILE A 48 -5.23 -2.75 -3.44
CA ILE A 48 -6.41 -3.39 -2.84
C ILE A 48 -7.09 -2.47 -1.84
N VAL A 49 -6.32 -1.89 -0.90
CA VAL A 49 -6.86 -0.95 0.09
C VAL A 49 -7.50 0.25 -0.59
N ASN A 50 -6.83 0.84 -1.58
CA ASN A 50 -7.38 1.99 -2.31
C ASN A 50 -8.71 1.65 -2.99
N VAL A 51 -8.80 0.50 -3.67
CA VAL A 51 -10.03 0.07 -4.36
C VAL A 51 -11.14 -0.30 -3.38
N ALA A 52 -10.81 -0.97 -2.28
CA ALA A 52 -11.77 -1.30 -1.22
C ALA A 52 -12.44 -0.05 -0.63
N LEU A 53 -11.73 1.09 -0.62
CA LEU A 53 -12.22 2.38 -0.14
C LEU A 53 -12.79 3.27 -1.27
N GLY A 54 -13.02 2.73 -2.46
CA GLY A 54 -13.68 3.43 -3.58
C GLY A 54 -12.74 4.21 -4.53
N GLY A 55 -11.43 4.06 -4.36
CA GLY A 55 -10.42 4.54 -5.30
C GLY A 55 -10.37 3.70 -6.60
N THR A 56 -9.53 4.12 -7.55
CA THR A 56 -9.31 3.41 -8.82
C THR A 56 -7.81 3.24 -9.11
N LEU A 57 -7.48 2.39 -10.09
CA LEU A 57 -6.10 2.12 -10.50
C LEU A 57 -5.85 2.55 -11.94
N ARG A 58 -4.59 2.90 -12.24
CA ARG A 58 -4.09 2.91 -13.61
C ARG A 58 -3.76 1.46 -13.99
N GLN A 59 -4.36 0.97 -15.07
CA GLN A 59 -4.17 -0.41 -15.52
C GLN A 59 -2.73 -0.73 -15.95
N ASP A 60 -2.01 0.29 -16.43
CA ASP A 60 -0.59 0.25 -16.78
C ASP A 60 0.00 1.67 -16.61
N ILE A 61 1.18 1.77 -16.01
CA ILE A 61 1.94 3.02 -15.89
C ILE A 61 2.56 3.30 -17.27
N PRO A 62 2.29 4.47 -17.89
CA PRO A 62 2.92 4.80 -19.16
C PRO A 62 4.44 4.86 -18.99
N ALA A 63 5.20 4.62 -20.06
CA ALA A 63 6.64 4.80 -20.01
C ALA A 63 6.98 6.26 -19.67
N THR A 64 7.62 6.48 -18.52
CA THR A 64 8.10 7.79 -18.05
C THR A 64 9.64 7.80 -17.97
N GLY A 65 10.22 8.84 -17.38
CA GLY A 65 11.64 8.87 -17.01
C GLY A 65 11.98 8.03 -15.78
N VAL A 66 10.97 7.55 -15.04
CA VAL A 66 11.12 6.69 -13.87
C VAL A 66 10.79 5.25 -14.26
N ALA A 67 11.69 4.33 -13.95
CA ALA A 67 11.48 2.92 -14.27
C ALA A 67 10.63 2.23 -13.19
N HIS A 68 9.50 1.67 -13.62
CA HIS A 68 8.64 0.79 -12.83
C HIS A 68 8.60 -0.60 -13.48
N GLN A 69 9.02 -1.63 -12.74
CA GLN A 69 9.26 -2.96 -13.31
C GLN A 69 8.00 -3.84 -13.24
N ASP A 70 7.50 -4.36 -14.38
CA ASP A 70 6.29 -5.21 -14.42
C ASP A 70 6.48 -6.58 -13.74
N ALA A 71 7.66 -7.19 -13.92
CA ALA A 71 7.92 -8.56 -13.45
C ALA A 71 8.92 -8.61 -12.30
N ASP A 72 8.74 -9.58 -11.40
CA ASP A 72 9.69 -9.84 -10.32
C ASP A 72 11.08 -10.17 -10.90
N PRO A 73 12.09 -9.30 -10.67
CA PRO A 73 13.44 -9.50 -11.16
C PRO A 73 14.09 -10.78 -10.60
N GLY A 74 13.79 -11.16 -9.35
CA GLY A 74 14.36 -12.36 -8.74
C GLY A 74 13.89 -13.64 -9.41
N ALA A 75 12.61 -13.70 -9.79
CA ALA A 75 12.05 -14.82 -10.55
C ALA A 75 12.56 -14.85 -12.01
N ALA A 76 12.93 -13.69 -12.57
CA ALA A 76 13.40 -13.54 -13.95
C ALA A 76 14.94 -13.55 -14.10
N GLY A 77 15.70 -13.58 -13.00
CA GLY A 77 17.16 -13.42 -13.02
C GLY A 77 17.63 -12.04 -13.47
N LEU A 78 16.80 -11.01 -13.32
CA LEU A 78 17.05 -9.63 -13.73
C LEU A 78 17.53 -8.79 -12.53
N PRO A 79 18.21 -7.65 -12.78
CA PRO A 79 18.49 -6.69 -11.72
C PRO A 79 17.20 -6.05 -11.21
N VAL A 80 17.17 -5.74 -9.90
CA VAL A 80 16.08 -4.99 -9.27
C VAL A 80 16.17 -3.52 -9.68
N THR A 81 15.04 -2.94 -10.10
CA THR A 81 14.91 -1.52 -10.41
C THR A 81 14.71 -0.71 -9.13
N TYR A 82 15.35 0.46 -9.03
CA TYR A 82 15.19 1.38 -7.91
C TYR A 82 14.90 2.79 -8.41
N HIS A 83 14.12 3.55 -7.65
CA HIS A 83 13.89 4.98 -7.89
C HIS A 83 13.79 5.75 -6.56
N ARG A 84 13.80 7.08 -6.64
CA ARG A 84 13.65 7.96 -5.48
C ARG A 84 12.18 8.27 -5.25
N VAL A 85 11.80 8.33 -3.97
CA VAL A 85 10.47 8.74 -3.51
C VAL A 85 10.61 9.91 -2.54
N SER A 86 9.77 10.93 -2.71
CA SER A 86 9.69 12.09 -1.82
C SER A 86 8.58 11.87 -0.79
N ILE A 87 8.87 12.16 0.48
CA ILE A 87 7.97 12.02 1.63
C ILE A 87 7.99 13.33 2.43
N PRO A 88 7.47 14.43 1.88
CA PRO A 88 7.82 15.77 2.33
C PRO A 88 7.21 16.19 3.67
N ASP A 89 6.10 15.56 4.10
CA ASP A 89 5.41 15.91 5.34
C ASP A 89 6.07 15.22 6.54
N PRO A 90 6.77 15.95 7.42
CA PRO A 90 7.45 15.35 8.57
C PRO A 90 6.47 14.84 9.65
N SER A 91 5.18 15.15 9.54
CA SER A 91 4.16 14.70 10.49
C SER A 91 3.58 13.32 10.15
N CYS A 92 3.76 12.83 8.91
CA CYS A 92 3.30 11.49 8.54
C CYS A 92 4.20 10.40 9.11
N LEU A 93 3.62 9.22 9.34
CA LEU A 93 4.33 8.09 9.94
C LEU A 93 5.50 7.65 9.07
N LEU A 94 5.29 7.61 7.75
CA LEU A 94 6.26 7.15 6.79
C LEU A 94 7.51 8.04 6.75
N SER A 95 7.35 9.36 6.87
CA SER A 95 8.50 10.28 6.96
C SER A 95 9.29 10.06 8.25
N GLY A 96 8.64 9.66 9.35
CA GLY A 96 9.34 9.28 10.59
C GLY A 96 10.16 8.00 10.46
N LEU A 97 9.78 7.10 9.56
CA LEU A 97 10.46 5.81 9.34
C LEU A 97 11.61 5.91 8.33
N TYR A 98 11.43 6.70 7.26
CA TYR A 98 12.37 6.77 6.15
C TYR A 98 13.08 8.12 6.00
N GLY A 99 12.60 9.17 6.66
CA GLY A 99 12.99 10.55 6.38
C GLY A 99 12.23 11.15 5.21
N PRO A 100 12.59 12.37 4.77
CA PRO A 100 11.84 13.12 3.76
C PRO A 100 12.02 12.59 2.33
N GLU A 101 12.94 11.64 2.14
CA GLU A 101 13.22 11.01 0.85
C GLU A 101 13.84 9.63 1.07
N ALA A 102 13.50 8.66 0.20
CA ALA A 102 14.08 7.33 0.21
C ALA A 102 14.38 6.85 -1.22
N THR A 103 15.30 5.89 -1.34
CA THR A 103 15.48 5.11 -2.58
C THR A 103 14.86 3.74 -2.37
N VAL A 104 13.86 3.38 -3.17
CA VAL A 104 13.06 2.17 -2.99
C VAL A 104 13.12 1.29 -4.23
N ASN A 105 12.88 -0.01 -4.06
CA ASN A 105 12.77 -0.95 -5.17
C ASN A 105 11.41 -0.83 -5.87
N SER A 106 11.33 -1.07 -7.16
CA SER A 106 10.08 -0.96 -7.91
C SER A 106 9.79 -2.24 -8.68
N ILE A 107 8.67 -2.88 -8.34
CA ILE A 107 8.17 -4.11 -8.98
C ILE A 107 6.64 -4.01 -9.11
N HIS A 108 6.18 -3.10 -9.96
CA HIS A 108 4.78 -2.92 -10.30
C HIS A 108 4.64 -2.25 -11.67
N HIS A 109 3.56 -2.56 -12.37
CA HIS A 109 3.15 -1.84 -13.58
C HIS A 109 1.80 -1.11 -13.39
N GLN A 110 1.07 -1.40 -12.31
CA GLN A 110 -0.14 -0.67 -11.92
C GLN A 110 0.20 0.36 -10.85
N SER A 111 -0.60 1.41 -10.76
CA SER A 111 -0.52 2.45 -9.73
C SER A 111 -1.90 2.98 -9.37
N LEU A 112 -2.00 3.77 -8.31
CA LEU A 112 -3.25 4.45 -7.98
C LEU A 112 -3.57 5.52 -9.03
N ALA A 113 -4.83 5.57 -9.48
CA ALA A 113 -5.33 6.63 -10.37
C ALA A 113 -6.10 7.67 -9.56
N ARG A 114 -7.25 7.29 -9.00
CA ARG A 114 -7.97 8.06 -8.00
C ARG A 114 -7.69 7.47 -6.63
N VAL A 115 -7.10 8.26 -5.75
CA VAL A 115 -6.90 7.89 -4.35
C VAL A 115 -8.23 8.03 -3.60
N ALA A 116 -8.58 7.05 -2.78
CA ALA A 116 -9.77 7.07 -1.95
C ALA A 116 -9.74 8.23 -0.93
N GLU A 117 -10.90 8.78 -0.58
CA GLU A 117 -11.00 9.94 0.32
C GLU A 117 -10.46 9.64 1.74
N GLU A 118 -10.58 8.39 2.17
CA GLU A 118 -10.06 7.89 3.45
C GLU A 118 -8.54 7.64 3.44
N LEU A 119 -7.85 8.01 2.36
CA LEU A 119 -6.38 7.89 2.26
C LEU A 119 -5.75 9.25 1.98
N THR A 120 -4.62 9.51 2.66
CA THR A 120 -3.75 10.64 2.40
C THR A 120 -2.51 10.15 1.66
N VAL A 121 -2.20 10.77 0.51
CA VAL A 121 -0.94 10.53 -0.21
C VAL A 121 0.21 11.15 0.59
N VAL A 122 1.17 10.32 0.99
CA VAL A 122 2.33 10.76 1.78
C VAL A 122 3.66 10.58 1.05
N ALA A 123 3.71 9.74 0.00
CA ALA A 123 4.90 9.55 -0.80
C ALA A 123 4.62 9.48 -2.30
N MET A 124 5.49 10.08 -3.11
CA MET A 124 5.40 10.08 -4.58
C MET A 124 6.77 9.93 -5.23
N ALA A 125 6.80 9.27 -6.39
CA ALA A 125 7.94 9.29 -7.30
C ALA A 125 8.00 10.60 -8.12
N GLU A 126 9.12 10.85 -8.79
CA GLU A 126 9.36 12.07 -9.58
C GLU A 126 8.36 12.25 -10.74
N ASP A 127 7.83 11.15 -11.30
CA ASP A 127 6.83 11.17 -12.37
C ASP A 127 5.38 11.31 -11.86
N GLY A 128 5.21 11.51 -10.55
CA GLY A 128 3.91 11.70 -9.90
C GLY A 128 3.18 10.40 -9.58
N VAL A 129 3.79 9.22 -9.78
CA VAL A 129 3.23 7.96 -9.29
C VAL A 129 3.18 7.99 -7.77
N VAL A 130 2.00 7.65 -7.22
CA VAL A 130 1.80 7.53 -5.76
C VAL A 130 2.52 6.29 -5.27
N GLU A 131 3.46 6.49 -4.35
CA GLU A 131 4.33 5.46 -3.80
C GLU A 131 4.00 5.14 -2.34
N GLY A 132 3.25 6.00 -1.65
CA GLY A 132 2.85 5.74 -0.28
C GLY A 132 1.60 6.51 0.14
N VAL A 133 0.76 5.85 0.93
CA VAL A 133 -0.49 6.37 1.49
C VAL A 133 -0.61 6.03 2.98
N GLU A 134 -1.31 6.88 3.72
CA GLU A 134 -1.71 6.64 5.11
C GLU A 134 -3.23 6.82 5.24
N SER A 135 -3.84 6.30 6.30
CA SER A 135 -5.28 6.56 6.55
C SER A 135 -5.52 8.03 6.87
N SER A 136 -6.60 8.59 6.33
CA SER A 136 -7.09 9.92 6.68
C SER A 136 -7.84 9.84 8.01
N GLY A 137 -7.44 10.61 9.02
CA GLY A 137 -8.18 10.76 10.28
C GLY A 137 -7.62 10.01 11.50
N GLY A 138 -6.61 9.14 11.32
CA GLY A 138 -5.83 8.57 12.43
C GLY A 138 -6.49 7.45 13.24
N GLU A 139 -7.74 7.09 12.96
CA GLU A 139 -8.47 6.00 13.65
C GLU A 139 -7.93 4.62 13.26
N TRP A 140 -7.57 4.44 11.99
CA TRP A 140 -7.06 3.17 11.48
C TRP A 140 -5.55 3.22 11.26
N PRO A 141 -4.71 2.48 12.01
CA PRO A 141 -3.25 2.49 11.79
C PRO A 141 -2.90 1.78 10.47
N LEU A 142 -2.83 2.54 9.38
CA LEU A 142 -2.51 2.03 8.05
C LEU A 142 -1.33 2.79 7.43
N ILE A 143 -0.36 2.02 6.94
CA ILE A 143 0.63 2.48 5.97
C ILE A 143 0.50 1.59 4.72
N GLY A 144 0.30 2.21 3.57
CA GLY A 144 0.38 1.59 2.26
C GLY A 144 1.62 2.06 1.51
N VAL A 145 2.36 1.15 0.90
CA VAL A 145 3.56 1.47 0.10
C VAL A 145 3.52 0.70 -1.22
N GLN A 146 4.01 1.30 -2.30
CA GLN A 146 3.99 0.68 -3.63
C GLN A 146 5.23 -0.19 -3.91
N TRP A 147 6.34 0.08 -3.23
CA TRP A 147 7.56 -0.73 -3.27
C TRP A 147 7.46 -2.02 -2.44
N HIS A 148 8.53 -2.82 -2.45
CA HIS A 148 8.61 -4.13 -1.78
C HIS A 148 9.65 -4.12 -0.65
N PRO A 149 9.31 -3.63 0.56
CA PRO A 149 10.24 -3.59 1.69
C PRO A 149 10.71 -4.98 2.13
N GLU A 150 9.93 -6.04 1.88
CA GLU A 150 10.34 -7.43 2.13
C GLU A 150 11.45 -7.94 1.21
N LYS A 151 11.68 -7.24 0.09
CA LYS A 151 12.75 -7.52 -0.89
C LYS A 151 13.88 -6.49 -0.85
N ALA A 152 13.89 -5.62 0.18
CA ALA A 152 14.90 -4.58 0.35
C ALA A 152 15.61 -4.74 1.70
N THR A 153 16.87 -4.32 1.78
CA THR A 153 17.69 -4.43 2.99
C THR A 153 17.27 -3.48 4.10
N ASP A 154 16.55 -2.41 3.76
CA ASP A 154 16.12 -1.32 4.62
C ASP A 154 14.60 -1.34 4.91
N GLY A 155 13.90 -2.43 4.59
CA GLY A 155 12.46 -2.56 4.84
C GLY A 155 12.07 -2.79 6.30
N ALA A 156 13.03 -3.12 7.18
CA ALA A 156 12.78 -3.46 8.58
C ALA A 156 11.94 -2.45 9.38
N PRO A 157 12.06 -1.11 9.20
CA PRO A 157 11.27 -0.13 9.94
C PRO A 157 9.76 -0.31 9.78
N LEU A 158 9.25 -0.63 8.58
CA LEU A 158 7.81 -0.83 8.36
C LEU A 158 7.28 -2.07 9.09
N PHE A 159 8.01 -3.18 9.03
CA PHE A 159 7.62 -4.40 9.74
C PHE A 159 7.66 -4.21 11.25
N ARG A 160 8.63 -3.44 11.76
CA ARG A 160 8.68 -3.09 13.18
C ARG A 160 7.48 -2.22 13.59
N TRP A 161 7.18 -1.19 12.80
CA TRP A 161 5.98 -0.36 13.00
C TRP A 161 4.70 -1.20 13.05
N LEU A 162 4.54 -2.17 12.13
CA LEU A 162 3.39 -3.06 12.11
C LEU A 162 3.28 -3.90 13.39
N VAL A 163 4.38 -4.51 13.83
CA VAL A 163 4.41 -5.34 15.06
C VAL A 163 4.11 -4.52 16.30
N ASP A 164 4.67 -3.32 16.38
CA ASP A 164 4.44 -2.40 17.51
C ASP A 164 2.97 -1.94 17.53
N SER A 165 2.42 -1.58 16.37
CA SER A 165 1.01 -1.19 16.22
C SER A 165 0.05 -2.33 16.58
N ALA A 166 0.32 -3.55 16.10
CA ALA A 166 -0.47 -4.73 16.45
C ALA A 166 -0.41 -5.04 17.96
N THR A 167 0.74 -4.82 18.59
CA THR A 167 0.90 -5.00 20.04
C THR A 167 0.07 -4.00 20.83
N LEU A 168 0.02 -2.74 20.39
CA LEU A 168 -0.82 -1.71 21.00
C LEU A 168 -2.31 -2.02 20.81
N PHE A 169 -2.72 -2.35 19.58
CA PHE A 169 -4.09 -2.73 19.25
C PHE A 169 -4.59 -3.88 20.12
N ARG A 170 -3.78 -4.93 20.31
CA ARG A 170 -4.12 -6.06 21.20
C ARG A 170 -4.34 -5.61 22.64
N LYS A 171 -3.47 -4.74 23.17
CA LYS A 171 -3.58 -4.25 24.56
C LYS A 171 -4.86 -3.43 24.76
N GLN A 172 -5.19 -2.55 23.81
CA GLN A 172 -6.40 -1.73 23.86
C GLN A 172 -7.67 -2.60 23.82
N ASN A 173 -7.72 -3.57 22.92
CA ASN A 173 -8.87 -4.47 22.79
C ASN A 173 -9.02 -5.43 23.99
N ALA A 174 -7.92 -5.89 24.58
CA ALA A 174 -7.98 -6.69 25.81
C ALA A 174 -8.56 -5.88 26.98
N ALA A 175 -8.13 -4.63 27.15
CA ALA A 175 -8.65 -3.75 28.20
C ALA A 175 -10.15 -3.44 28.03
N LEU A 176 -10.61 -3.28 26.78
CA LEU A 176 -12.03 -3.10 26.49
C LEU A 176 -12.86 -4.32 26.92
N LEU A 177 -12.41 -5.54 26.58
CA LEU A 177 -13.08 -6.78 26.98
C LEU A 177 -13.16 -6.93 28.50
N GLU A 178 -12.07 -6.64 29.23
CA GLU A 178 -12.04 -6.67 30.69
C GLU A 178 -12.95 -5.61 31.34
N SER A 179 -13.06 -4.41 30.75
CA SER A 179 -13.94 -3.33 31.24
C SER A 179 -15.43 -3.55 30.93
N SER A 180 -15.74 -4.44 29.97
CA SER A 180 -17.10 -4.80 29.56
C SER A 180 -17.63 -6.09 30.20
N ALA A 181 -16.86 -6.71 31.10
CA ALA A 181 -17.30 -7.86 31.88
C ALA A 181 -18.19 -7.39 33.05
N PRO A 182 -19.41 -7.98 33.22
CA PRO A 182 -20.37 -7.57 34.25
C PRO A 182 -19.96 -7.94 35.68
#